data_AF-A0A194VJF8-F1
#
_entry.id   AF-A0A194VJF8-F1
#
_cell.length_a   1.000
_cell.length_b   1.000
_cell.length_c   1.000
_cell.angle_alpha   90.00
_cell.angle_beta   90.00
_cell.angle_gamma   90.00
#
_symmetry.space_group_name_H-M   'P 1'
#
loop_
_entity.id
_entity.type
_entity.pdbx_description
1 polymer ?
#
loop_
_entity_poly.entity_id
_entity_poly.type
_entity_poly.pdbx_seq_one_letter_code
_entity_poly.pdbx_strand_id
1 'polypeptide(L)'
;MALEEKPHLKYQLLDDESDKGETDNFLSQRSSSSEDGPGFIDRVPLREVRFSGSPHFYANGSSWRDPVDPTAPWPENMQLLGDPSPEVDENWKQYIGKRYFSISEEEATRAWGDKRHEYIDQRHGGYTAGLDVFHNLHCINALRIALHPEYYQANSSRHGHNHLTHTEHCLDILRQSIQCYGSTTLIPTKFFEGLERNYIDSDQTHVCRDFNYLRDFVTSRARGHEAYVPRDRSLLDERQHAIVQQHFAEKKAKQKAENPSN
;
A
#
# COMPACT_ATOMS: atom_id res chain seq x y z
N MET A 1 -6.90 7.74 39.48
CA MET A 1 -7.59 7.50 38.19
C MET A 1 -6.86 6.35 37.53
N ALA A 2 -7.52 5.20 37.43
CA ALA A 2 -6.95 4.01 36.80
C ALA A 2 -6.92 4.22 35.28
N LEU A 3 -5.77 3.98 34.65
CA LEU A 3 -5.64 3.91 33.20
C LEU A 3 -6.23 2.56 32.77
N GLU A 4 -7.36 2.59 32.06
CA GLU A 4 -7.91 1.42 31.40
C GLU A 4 -6.95 0.99 30.29
N GLU A 5 -6.34 -0.19 30.44
CA GLU A 5 -5.61 -0.86 29.37
C GLU A 5 -6.60 -1.22 28.25
N LYS A 6 -6.52 -0.49 27.13
CA LYS A 6 -7.28 -0.83 25.93
C LYS A 6 -6.69 -2.10 25.31
N PRO A 7 -7.54 -3.03 24.84
CA PRO A 7 -7.06 -4.27 24.24
C PRO A 7 -6.22 -3.99 22.99
N HIS A 8 -4.95 -4.37 23.04
CA HIS A 8 -4.03 -4.25 21.91
C HIS A 8 -4.40 -5.28 20.83
N LEU A 9 -4.87 -4.82 19.67
CA LEU A 9 -5.05 -5.68 18.51
C LEU A 9 -3.69 -6.22 18.05
N LYS A 10 -3.63 -7.53 17.81
CA LYS A 10 -2.46 -8.20 17.25
C LYS A 10 -2.28 -7.80 15.79
N TYR A 11 -1.17 -7.13 15.48
CA TYR A 11 -0.77 -6.83 14.12
C TYR A 11 -0.19 -8.08 13.45
N GLN A 12 -1.02 -8.77 12.67
CA GLN A 12 -0.55 -9.62 11.58
C GLN A 12 -0.25 -8.72 10.38
N LEU A 13 1.03 -8.61 10.01
CA LEU A 13 1.38 -8.40 8.62
C LEU A 13 0.62 -9.48 7.85
N LEU A 14 -0.33 -9.05 7.03
CA LEU A 14 -1.07 -9.92 6.13
C LEU A 14 -0.03 -10.59 5.22
N ASP A 15 0.39 -11.79 5.58
CA ASP A 15 0.82 -12.79 4.60
C ASP A 15 -0.44 -13.04 3.76
N ASP A 16 -0.57 -12.37 2.61
CA ASP A 16 -1.62 -12.55 1.57
C ASP A 16 -2.76 -13.52 1.97
N GLU A 17 -3.64 -13.09 2.89
CA GLU A 17 -4.97 -13.70 3.04
C GLU A 17 -5.94 -12.92 2.16
N SER A 18 -5.58 -12.72 0.88
CA SER A 18 -6.48 -12.13 -0.12
C SER A 18 -7.52 -13.14 -0.65
N ASP A 19 -7.63 -14.34 -0.05
CA ASP A 19 -8.55 -15.40 -0.50
C ASP A 19 -9.78 -15.56 0.43
N LYS A 20 -9.96 -14.66 1.42
CA LYS A 20 -11.25 -14.53 2.12
C LYS A 20 -12.10 -13.53 1.35
N GLY A 21 -12.94 -14.05 0.46
CA GLY A 21 -13.93 -13.28 -0.28
C GLY A 21 -14.89 -12.58 0.67
N GLU A 22 -14.71 -11.27 0.82
CA GLU A 22 -15.70 -10.38 1.41
C GLU A 22 -16.17 -9.45 0.28
N THR A 23 -17.44 -9.62 -0.09
CA THR A 23 -18.09 -8.87 -1.17
C THR A 23 -18.46 -7.49 -0.66
N ASP A 24 -17.61 -6.50 -0.91
CA ASP A 24 -17.97 -5.10 -0.72
C ASP A 24 -18.82 -4.63 -1.90
N ASN A 25 -20.10 -4.39 -1.62
CA ASN A 25 -21.07 -3.78 -2.54
C ASN A 25 -20.78 -2.27 -2.64
N PHE A 26 -19.79 -1.89 -3.42
CA PHE A 26 -19.52 -0.50 -3.79
C PHE A 26 -19.38 -0.36 -5.30
N LEU A 27 -20.47 -0.59 -6.03
CA LEU A 27 -20.58 -0.21 -7.44
C LEU A 27 -21.73 0.77 -7.60
N SER A 28 -21.39 2.06 -7.57
CA SER A 28 -22.24 3.10 -8.16
C SER A 28 -21.80 3.34 -9.60
N GLN A 29 -22.80 3.41 -10.47
CA GLN A 29 -22.75 3.34 -11.92
C GLN A 29 -21.85 4.41 -12.55
N ARG A 30 -20.86 3.97 -13.33
CA ARG A 30 -20.39 4.71 -14.52
C ARG A 30 -20.12 3.75 -15.65
N SER A 31 -20.97 3.81 -16.68
CA SER A 31 -20.65 3.28 -18.00
C SER A 31 -19.65 4.22 -18.68
N SER A 32 -18.40 3.79 -18.83
CA SER A 32 -17.51 4.37 -19.85
C SER A 32 -17.14 3.27 -20.84
N SER A 33 -17.55 3.48 -22.08
CA SER A 33 -17.07 2.76 -23.25
C SER A 33 -15.55 2.89 -23.34
N SER A 34 -14.80 1.83 -23.09
CA SER A 34 -13.38 1.73 -23.46
C SER A 34 -13.17 0.43 -24.21
N GLU A 35 -12.59 0.52 -25.40
CA GLU A 35 -12.12 -0.59 -26.25
C GLU A 35 -10.92 -1.35 -25.63
N ASP A 36 -10.77 -1.32 -24.31
CA ASP A 36 -9.69 -1.98 -23.59
C ASP A 36 -10.26 -3.27 -22.99
N GLY A 37 -9.85 -4.42 -23.52
CA GLY A 37 -10.19 -5.72 -22.94
C GLY A 37 -9.72 -5.84 -21.48
N PRO A 38 -10.27 -6.77 -20.69
CA PRO A 38 -10.12 -6.84 -19.22
C PRO A 38 -8.70 -7.17 -18.70
N GLY A 39 -7.68 -7.16 -19.55
CA GLY A 39 -6.35 -7.68 -19.23
C GLY A 39 -5.26 -6.64 -18.90
N PHE A 40 -5.35 -5.39 -19.35
CA PHE A 40 -4.18 -4.51 -19.33
C PHE A 40 -4.48 -3.06 -18.93
N ILE A 41 -3.67 -2.51 -18.01
CA ILE A 41 -3.66 -1.07 -17.72
C ILE A 41 -2.69 -0.39 -18.68
N ASP A 42 -3.18 -0.01 -19.86
CA ASP A 42 -2.35 0.70 -20.84
C ASP A 42 -2.63 2.22 -20.85
N ARG A 43 -3.81 2.65 -20.37
CA ARG A 43 -4.26 4.06 -20.44
C ARG A 43 -4.92 4.54 -19.15
N VAL A 44 -4.10 4.77 -18.13
CA VAL A 44 -4.59 5.40 -16.89
C VAL A 44 -4.93 6.87 -17.17
N PRO A 45 -6.17 7.33 -16.87
CA PRO A 45 -6.52 8.73 -17.00
C PRO A 45 -5.61 9.64 -16.18
N LEU A 46 -5.35 10.85 -16.67
CA LEU A 46 -4.68 11.90 -15.90
C LEU A 46 -5.71 12.82 -15.25
N ARG A 47 -5.39 13.33 -14.07
CA ARG A 47 -6.20 14.31 -13.33
C ARG A 47 -5.31 15.37 -12.71
N GLU A 48 -5.83 16.58 -12.66
CA GLU A 48 -5.26 17.64 -11.82
C GLU A 48 -5.67 17.41 -10.36
N VAL A 49 -4.68 17.34 -9.48
CA VAL A 49 -4.87 17.12 -8.05
C VAL A 49 -4.15 18.21 -7.30
N ARG A 50 -4.88 18.94 -6.46
CA ARG A 50 -4.32 19.92 -5.55
C ARG A 50 -3.83 19.20 -4.31
N PHE A 51 -2.53 19.27 -4.03
CA PHE A 51 -1.98 18.71 -2.80
C PHE A 51 -2.31 19.61 -1.60
N SER A 52 -2.37 19.00 -0.41
CA SER A 52 -2.74 19.63 0.87
C SER A 52 -1.87 19.14 2.03
N GLY A 53 -0.60 18.86 1.76
CA GLY A 53 0.33 18.23 2.71
C GLY A 53 1.27 19.22 3.40
N SER A 54 1.29 20.47 2.97
CA SER A 54 2.20 21.49 3.48
C SER A 54 1.84 21.86 4.92
N PRO A 55 2.84 22.00 5.82
CA PRO A 55 2.56 22.48 7.16
C PRO A 55 2.18 23.96 7.13
N HIS A 56 1.22 24.31 7.97
CA HIS A 56 0.93 25.69 8.36
C HIS A 56 1.72 26.05 9.61
N PHE A 57 1.89 27.35 9.88
CA PHE A 57 2.67 27.83 11.02
C PHE A 57 1.87 28.85 11.83
N TYR A 58 1.85 28.67 13.15
CA TYR A 58 1.35 29.68 14.07
C TYR A 58 2.34 30.84 14.22
N ALA A 59 1.90 31.96 14.79
CA ALA A 59 2.75 33.14 15.02
C ALA A 59 3.97 32.86 15.93
N ASN A 60 3.91 31.82 16.78
CA ASN A 60 5.03 31.38 17.62
C ASN A 60 5.99 30.41 16.91
N GLY A 61 5.77 30.13 15.61
CA GLY A 61 6.59 29.26 14.79
C GLY A 61 6.29 27.76 14.86
N SER A 62 5.35 27.31 15.72
CA SER A 62 4.99 25.89 15.73
C SER A 62 4.15 25.51 14.50
N SER A 63 4.38 24.31 13.97
CA SER A 63 3.70 23.82 12.77
C SER A 63 2.43 23.07 13.10
N TRP A 64 1.44 23.13 12.21
CA TRP A 64 0.23 22.30 12.22
C TRP A 64 -0.14 21.89 10.79
N ARG A 65 -1.09 20.98 10.64
CA ARG A 65 -1.64 20.55 9.33
C ARG A 65 -3.15 20.65 9.37
N ASP A 66 -3.77 20.86 8.22
CA ASP A 66 -5.23 20.83 8.12
C ASP A 66 -5.77 19.49 8.65
N PRO A 67 -6.86 19.52 9.44
CA PRO A 67 -7.53 18.29 9.85
C PRO A 67 -8.11 17.59 8.62
N VAL A 68 -8.21 16.27 8.68
CA VAL A 68 -8.91 15.50 7.64
C VAL A 68 -10.39 15.87 7.64
N ASP A 69 -10.91 16.20 6.46
CA ASP A 69 -12.34 16.42 6.26
C ASP A 69 -13.04 15.08 6.00
N PRO A 70 -13.87 14.58 6.94
CA PRO A 70 -14.54 13.29 6.77
C PRO A 70 -15.60 13.30 5.66
N THR A 71 -16.00 14.49 5.17
CA THR A 71 -16.96 14.66 4.08
C THR A 71 -16.31 14.75 2.70
N ALA A 72 -14.98 14.85 2.65
CA ALA A 72 -14.24 14.85 1.40
C ALA A 72 -14.42 13.52 0.65
N PRO A 73 -14.20 13.51 -0.68
CA PRO A 73 -14.08 12.27 -1.42
C PRO A 73 -12.94 11.40 -0.89
N TRP A 74 -13.02 10.11 -1.19
CA TRP A 74 -11.89 9.22 -1.00
C TRP A 74 -10.78 9.53 -2.02
N PRO A 75 -9.50 9.50 -1.62
CA PRO A 75 -8.99 9.12 -0.30
C PRO A 75 -8.75 10.26 0.69
N GLU A 76 -9.08 11.50 0.35
CA GLU A 76 -8.80 12.69 1.16
C GLU A 76 -9.50 12.67 2.53
N ASN A 77 -10.58 11.90 2.68
CA ASN A 77 -11.29 11.70 3.94
C ASN A 77 -10.63 10.70 4.91
N MET A 78 -9.48 10.11 4.57
CA MET A 78 -8.81 9.12 5.42
C MET A 78 -7.68 9.75 6.25
N GLN A 79 -7.72 9.53 7.56
CA GLN A 79 -6.58 9.83 8.44
C GLN A 79 -5.48 8.78 8.25
N LEU A 80 -4.50 9.09 7.40
CA LEU A 80 -3.36 8.20 7.10
C LEU A 80 -2.08 8.56 7.87
N LEU A 81 -1.93 9.79 8.36
CA LEU A 81 -0.71 10.24 9.05
C LEU A 81 -1.08 10.95 10.36
N GLY A 82 -0.22 10.93 11.37
CA GLY A 82 -0.49 11.51 12.68
C GLY A 82 -0.09 10.56 13.80
N ASP A 83 -0.57 10.81 15.02
CA ASP A 83 -0.32 9.93 16.15
C ASP A 83 -0.80 8.51 15.84
N PRO A 84 0.00 7.47 16.15
CA PRO A 84 -0.36 6.10 15.83
C PRO A 84 -1.63 5.68 16.58
N SER A 85 -2.57 5.09 15.85
CA SER A 85 -3.86 4.67 16.40
C SER A 85 -4.42 3.48 15.60
N PRO A 86 -5.35 2.69 16.19
CA PRO A 86 -6.01 1.61 15.46
C PRO A 86 -6.76 2.08 14.21
N GLU A 87 -7.33 3.30 14.25
CA GLU A 87 -8.01 3.92 13.13
C GLU A 87 -7.05 4.20 11.96
N VAL A 88 -5.89 4.82 12.24
CA VAL A 88 -4.89 5.10 11.20
C VAL A 88 -4.39 3.80 10.58
N ASP A 89 -4.20 2.77 11.40
CA ASP A 89 -3.75 1.47 10.91
C ASP A 89 -4.79 0.74 10.06
N GLU A 90 -6.06 0.85 10.43
CA GLU A 90 -7.16 0.33 9.62
C GLU A 90 -7.31 1.09 8.31
N ASN A 91 -7.18 2.42 8.36
CA ASN A 91 -7.15 3.26 7.17
C ASN A 91 -6.04 2.82 6.21
N TRP A 92 -4.81 2.56 6.68
CA TRP A 92 -3.76 2.02 5.83
C TRP A 92 -4.08 0.64 5.27
N LYS A 93 -4.64 -0.27 6.06
CA LYS A 93 -5.05 -1.59 5.54
C LYS A 93 -6.05 -1.46 4.41
N GLN A 94 -7.05 -0.59 4.55
CA GLN A 94 -8.00 -0.33 3.48
C GLN A 94 -7.30 0.32 2.29
N TYR A 95 -6.43 1.31 2.52
CA TYR A 95 -5.75 2.07 1.49
C TYR A 95 -4.83 1.23 0.57
N ILE A 96 -4.16 0.19 1.11
CA ILE A 96 -3.20 -0.64 0.35
C ILE A 96 -3.41 -2.17 0.45
N GLY A 97 -4.53 -2.62 1.00
CA GLY A 97 -4.73 -4.03 1.34
C GLY A 97 -4.77 -5.01 0.16
N LYS A 98 -5.31 -4.59 -0.99
CA LYS A 98 -5.48 -5.45 -2.17
C LYS A 98 -4.30 -5.38 -3.16
N ARG A 99 -3.13 -4.92 -2.71
CA ARG A 99 -2.01 -4.49 -3.58
C ARG A 99 -1.38 -5.56 -4.49
N TYR A 100 -1.58 -6.85 -4.20
CA TYR A 100 -1.07 -7.95 -5.01
C TYR A 100 -2.21 -8.80 -5.55
N PHE A 101 -2.06 -9.24 -6.80
CA PHE A 101 -3.05 -10.02 -7.52
C PHE A 101 -2.37 -11.01 -8.48
N SER A 102 -3.14 -12.02 -8.90
CA SER A 102 -2.70 -12.97 -9.92
C SER A 102 -2.65 -12.30 -11.28
N ILE A 103 -1.64 -12.61 -12.11
CA ILE A 103 -1.60 -12.24 -13.53
C ILE A 103 -1.46 -13.46 -14.43
N SER A 104 -1.94 -13.32 -15.65
CA SER A 104 -1.96 -14.34 -16.69
C SER A 104 -0.58 -14.53 -17.32
N GLU A 105 -0.40 -15.65 -18.02
CA GLU A 105 0.79 -15.94 -18.82
C GLU A 105 1.06 -14.82 -19.85
N GLU A 106 0.01 -14.27 -20.48
CA GLU A 106 0.13 -13.18 -21.44
C GLU A 106 0.64 -11.90 -20.77
N GLU A 107 0.08 -11.53 -19.61
CA GLU A 107 0.53 -10.37 -18.82
C GLU A 107 1.98 -10.53 -18.36
N ALA A 108 2.35 -11.70 -17.84
CA ALA A 108 3.71 -11.99 -17.41
C ALA A 108 4.71 -11.98 -18.59
N THR A 109 4.32 -12.53 -19.74
CA THR A 109 5.14 -12.50 -20.96
C THR A 109 5.34 -11.07 -21.46
N ARG A 110 4.30 -10.22 -21.40
CA ARG A 110 4.43 -8.81 -21.78
C ARG A 110 5.35 -8.03 -20.82
N ALA A 111 5.22 -8.27 -19.52
CA ALA A 111 5.98 -7.56 -18.50
C ALA A 111 7.46 -7.98 -18.45
N TRP A 112 7.73 -9.27 -18.59
CA TRP A 112 9.05 -9.84 -18.29
C TRP A 112 9.66 -10.70 -19.40
N GLY A 113 8.90 -10.98 -20.47
CA GLY A 113 9.34 -11.80 -21.60
C GLY A 113 9.84 -13.18 -21.15
N ASP A 114 11.02 -13.55 -21.62
CA ASP A 114 11.63 -14.84 -21.29
C ASP A 114 11.99 -14.96 -19.82
N LYS A 115 12.21 -13.86 -19.10
CA LYS A 115 12.56 -13.88 -17.66
C LYS A 115 11.38 -14.22 -16.75
N ARG A 116 10.15 -14.29 -17.27
CA ARG A 116 8.97 -14.55 -16.44
C ARG A 116 9.07 -15.82 -15.59
N HIS A 117 9.81 -16.83 -16.03
CA HIS A 117 10.05 -18.06 -15.27
C HIS A 117 10.71 -17.83 -13.90
N GLU A 118 11.42 -16.69 -13.72
CA GLU A 118 12.00 -16.28 -12.44
C GLU A 118 10.94 -15.77 -11.44
N TYR A 119 9.74 -15.39 -11.92
CA TYR A 119 8.70 -14.71 -11.13
C TYR A 119 7.47 -15.59 -10.84
N ILE A 120 7.58 -16.90 -10.99
CA ILE A 120 6.51 -17.85 -10.65
C ILE A 120 6.25 -17.81 -9.14
N ASP A 121 4.99 -17.64 -8.75
CA ASP A 121 4.58 -17.69 -7.34
C ASP A 121 4.60 -19.14 -6.86
N GLN A 122 5.70 -19.54 -6.23
CA GLN A 122 5.89 -20.89 -5.71
C GLN A 122 4.99 -21.23 -4.50
N ARG A 123 4.22 -20.28 -3.96
CA ARG A 123 3.23 -20.53 -2.92
C ARG A 123 1.87 -20.86 -3.53
N HIS A 124 1.42 -20.07 -4.50
CA HIS A 124 0.04 -20.10 -5.00
C HIS A 124 -0.10 -20.70 -6.41
N GLY A 125 0.96 -20.72 -7.21
CA GLY A 125 0.93 -21.01 -8.65
C GLY A 125 0.66 -19.75 -9.48
N GLY A 126 1.02 -19.79 -10.76
CA GLY A 126 0.94 -18.65 -11.67
C GLY A 126 1.95 -17.57 -11.31
N TYR A 127 1.54 -16.32 -11.49
CA TYR A 127 2.34 -15.13 -11.19
C TYR A 127 1.60 -14.24 -10.21
N THR A 128 2.31 -13.71 -9.22
CA THR A 128 1.79 -12.65 -8.34
C THR A 128 2.49 -11.35 -8.68
N ALA A 129 1.71 -10.32 -8.99
CA ALA A 129 2.21 -8.98 -9.25
C ALA A 129 1.36 -7.95 -8.51
N GLY A 130 1.88 -6.73 -8.43
CA GLY A 130 1.16 -5.57 -7.92
C GLY A 130 1.56 -4.34 -8.71
N LEU A 131 0.74 -3.29 -8.66
CA LEU A 131 1.17 -2.02 -9.24
C LEU A 131 2.18 -1.35 -8.31
N ASP A 132 3.25 -0.83 -8.89
CA ASP A 132 4.34 -0.14 -8.20
C ASP A 132 3.85 0.90 -7.17
N VAL A 133 2.81 1.68 -7.52
CA VAL A 133 2.22 2.68 -6.61
C VAL A 133 1.78 2.10 -5.27
N PHE A 134 1.20 0.90 -5.23
CA PHE A 134 0.76 0.30 -3.96
C PHE A 134 1.90 -0.31 -3.17
N HIS A 135 2.98 -0.74 -3.84
CA HIS A 135 4.22 -1.14 -3.18
C HIS A 135 4.92 0.08 -2.55
N ASN A 136 5.02 1.20 -3.28
CA ASN A 136 5.51 2.48 -2.74
C ASN A 136 4.69 2.93 -1.52
N LEU A 137 3.36 2.87 -1.58
CA LEU A 137 2.51 3.21 -0.43
C LEU A 137 2.70 2.23 0.75
N HIS A 138 2.95 0.95 0.49
CA HIS A 138 3.35 -0.01 1.52
C HIS A 138 4.67 0.38 2.19
N CYS A 139 5.68 0.79 1.42
CA CYS A 139 6.95 1.30 1.94
C CYS A 139 6.75 2.56 2.80
N ILE A 140 5.88 3.50 2.38
CA ILE A 140 5.53 4.68 3.18
C ILE A 140 4.88 4.27 4.51
N ASN A 141 3.97 3.30 4.50
CA ASN A 141 3.36 2.80 5.73
C ASN A 141 4.38 2.12 6.65
N ALA A 142 5.32 1.35 6.09
CA ALA A 142 6.40 0.74 6.87
C ALA A 142 7.28 1.81 7.55
N LEU A 143 7.59 2.89 6.83
CA LEU A 143 8.30 4.04 7.40
C LEU A 143 7.49 4.74 8.50
N ARG A 144 6.19 4.96 8.29
CA ARG A 144 5.29 5.50 9.32
C ARG A 144 5.36 4.67 10.60
N ILE A 145 5.28 3.35 10.49
CA ILE A 145 5.37 2.43 11.64
C ILE A 145 6.75 2.54 12.32
N ALA A 146 7.82 2.57 11.53
CA ALA A 146 9.19 2.69 12.03
C ALA A 146 9.47 3.99 12.81
N LEU A 147 8.72 5.07 12.53
CA LEU A 147 8.83 6.35 13.23
C LEU A 147 8.20 6.34 14.63
N HIS A 148 7.40 5.34 14.98
CA HIS A 148 6.71 5.23 16.28
C HIS A 148 7.05 3.93 17.04
N PRO A 149 8.34 3.70 17.34
CA PRO A 149 8.78 2.48 18.00
C PRO A 149 8.06 2.24 19.33
N GLU A 150 7.86 3.27 20.15
CA GLU A 150 7.17 3.17 21.44
C GLU A 150 5.74 2.60 21.33
N TYR A 151 5.04 2.90 20.24
CA TYR A 151 3.69 2.39 20.00
C TYR A 151 3.70 0.97 19.44
N TYR A 152 4.61 0.69 18.49
CA TYR A 152 4.63 -0.58 17.75
C TYR A 152 5.57 -1.65 18.34
N GLN A 153 6.47 -1.31 19.27
CA GLN A 153 7.44 -2.23 19.89
C GLN A 153 6.86 -3.05 21.05
N ALA A 154 5.75 -2.62 21.68
CA ALA A 154 5.12 -3.39 22.76
C ALA A 154 4.59 -4.78 22.31
N ASN A 155 4.48 -5.03 21.00
CA ASN A 155 3.95 -6.29 20.45
C ASN A 155 4.68 -6.83 19.21
N SER A 156 5.85 -6.30 18.82
CA SER A 156 6.53 -6.73 17.58
C SER A 156 7.72 -7.66 17.82
N SER A 157 7.43 -8.93 18.14
CA SER A 157 8.34 -10.06 17.87
C SER A 157 8.58 -10.30 16.37
N ARG A 158 8.12 -9.41 15.48
CA ARG A 158 7.99 -9.63 14.03
C ARG A 158 8.93 -8.83 13.14
N HIS A 159 9.69 -7.88 13.70
CA HIS A 159 10.72 -7.14 12.97
C HIS A 159 12.13 -7.44 13.53
N GLY A 160 12.38 -8.70 13.85
CA GLY A 160 13.70 -9.17 14.28
C GLY A 160 14.77 -8.89 13.21
N HIS A 161 15.90 -8.32 13.65
CA HIS A 161 17.22 -8.19 13.00
C HIS A 161 17.34 -7.62 11.55
N ASN A 162 16.28 -7.55 10.75
CA ASN A 162 16.28 -7.09 9.34
C ASN A 162 15.56 -5.74 9.12
N HIS A 163 15.14 -5.05 10.18
CA HIS A 163 14.37 -3.81 10.08
C HIS A 163 15.12 -2.71 9.32
N LEU A 164 16.43 -2.54 9.56
CA LEU A 164 17.22 -1.51 8.93
C LEU A 164 17.34 -1.76 7.41
N THR A 165 17.75 -2.95 7.00
CA THR A 165 17.90 -3.30 5.57
C THR A 165 16.59 -3.18 4.81
N HIS A 166 15.47 -3.60 5.41
CA HIS A 166 14.16 -3.43 4.78
C HIS A 166 13.77 -1.95 4.67
N THR A 167 14.02 -1.17 5.73
CA THR A 167 13.80 0.29 5.74
C THR A 167 14.62 1.00 4.65
N GLU A 168 15.90 0.68 4.53
CA GLU A 168 16.81 1.25 3.52
C GLU A 168 16.36 0.91 2.10
N HIS A 169 15.93 -0.33 1.86
CA HIS A 169 15.36 -0.74 0.58
C HIS A 169 14.06 0.01 0.25
N CYS A 170 13.14 0.15 1.22
CA CYS A 170 11.93 0.94 1.07
C CYS A 170 12.25 2.40 0.67
N LEU A 171 13.23 3.01 1.33
CA LEU A 171 13.68 4.37 1.00
C LEU A 171 14.25 4.44 -0.43
N ASP A 172 15.04 3.46 -0.85
CA ASP A 172 15.62 3.45 -2.20
C ASP A 172 14.57 3.22 -3.29
N ILE A 173 13.61 2.31 -3.09
CA ILE A 173 12.48 2.14 -4.01
C ILE A 173 11.71 3.45 -4.14
N LEU A 174 11.34 4.09 -3.03
CA LEU A 174 10.62 5.37 -3.06
C LEU A 174 11.40 6.45 -3.82
N ARG A 175 12.70 6.54 -3.58
CA ARG A 175 13.60 7.44 -4.31
C ARG A 175 13.58 7.14 -5.81
N GLN A 176 13.73 5.88 -6.21
CA GLN A 176 13.70 5.46 -7.62
C GLN A 176 12.35 5.80 -8.28
N SER A 177 11.24 5.46 -7.63
CA SER A 177 9.89 5.73 -8.11
C SER A 177 9.64 7.23 -8.32
N ILE A 178 10.00 8.07 -7.34
CA ILE A 178 9.86 9.54 -7.44
C ILE A 178 10.63 10.09 -8.65
N GLN A 179 11.88 9.66 -8.86
CA GLN A 179 12.68 10.10 -10.01
C GLN A 179 12.16 9.56 -11.34
N CYS A 180 11.62 8.34 -11.36
CA CYS A 180 11.03 7.72 -12.54
C CYS A 180 9.80 8.51 -13.03
N TYR A 181 8.90 8.88 -12.11
CA TYR A 181 7.71 9.65 -12.47
C TYR A 181 8.02 11.13 -12.73
N GLY A 182 8.99 11.72 -12.02
CA GLY A 182 9.58 13.01 -12.36
C GLY A 182 8.59 14.18 -12.48
N SER A 183 7.81 14.44 -11.42
CA SER A 183 6.84 15.55 -11.41
C SER A 183 7.49 16.88 -11.81
N THR A 184 6.87 17.59 -12.76
CA THR A 184 7.35 18.88 -13.29
C THR A 184 6.62 20.10 -12.70
N THR A 185 5.68 19.88 -11.78
CA THR A 185 4.97 20.96 -11.08
C THR A 185 5.95 21.82 -10.30
N LEU A 186 5.92 23.14 -10.55
CA LEU A 186 6.75 24.10 -9.84
C LEU A 186 6.28 24.22 -8.40
N ILE A 187 7.20 24.08 -7.46
CA ILE A 187 6.95 24.25 -6.03
C ILE A 187 7.54 25.60 -5.58
N PRO A 188 6.73 26.61 -5.27
CA PRO A 188 7.22 27.91 -4.86
C PRO A 188 7.71 27.89 -3.40
N THR A 189 8.42 28.95 -3.04
CA THR A 189 8.58 29.32 -1.63
C THR A 189 7.65 30.48 -1.30
N LYS A 190 7.08 30.48 -0.10
CA LYS A 190 6.16 31.51 0.40
C LYS A 190 6.66 32.03 1.74
N PHE A 191 6.57 33.34 1.98
CA PHE A 191 6.94 33.94 3.27
C PHE A 191 5.90 33.57 4.33
N PHE A 192 6.36 33.07 5.48
CA PHE A 192 5.52 32.76 6.64
C PHE A 192 5.94 33.64 7.82
N GLU A 193 5.01 34.46 8.32
CA GLU A 193 5.28 35.38 9.43
C GLU A 193 5.79 34.66 10.68
N GLY A 194 5.16 33.54 11.05
CA GLY A 194 5.58 32.74 12.20
C GLY A 194 7.00 32.13 12.11
N LEU A 195 7.58 32.07 10.91
CA LEU A 195 8.96 31.63 10.69
C LEU A 195 9.92 32.77 10.36
N GLU A 196 9.41 33.98 10.12
CA GLU A 196 10.14 35.16 9.65
C GLU A 196 11.00 34.90 8.39
N ARG A 197 10.62 33.91 7.57
CA ARG A 197 11.33 33.52 6.34
C ARG A 197 10.42 32.81 5.35
N ASN A 198 10.96 32.56 4.17
CA ASN A 198 10.31 31.71 3.17
C ASN A 198 10.38 30.22 3.55
N TYR A 199 9.30 29.48 3.29
CA TYR A 199 9.24 28.03 3.37
C TYR A 199 8.62 27.46 2.08
N ILE A 200 8.89 26.18 1.79
CA ILE A 200 8.42 25.48 0.59
C ILE A 200 6.91 25.24 0.71
N ASP A 201 6.16 25.65 -0.32
CA ASP A 201 4.71 25.45 -0.39
C ASP A 201 4.40 24.36 -1.43
N SER A 202 4.39 23.11 -0.95
CA SER A 202 4.14 21.91 -1.76
C SER A 202 2.68 21.69 -2.09
N ASP A 203 1.77 22.48 -1.52
CA ASP A 203 0.37 22.47 -1.90
C ASP A 203 0.32 23.16 -3.24
N GLN A 204 0.54 22.43 -4.32
CA GLN A 204 0.44 22.89 -5.69
C GLN A 204 -0.48 21.95 -6.47
N THR A 205 -0.94 22.38 -7.65
CA THR A 205 -1.73 21.52 -8.51
C THR A 205 -0.78 20.65 -9.35
N HIS A 206 -0.87 19.35 -9.14
CA HIS A 206 -0.09 18.34 -9.87
C HIS A 206 -0.94 17.67 -10.93
N VAL A 207 -0.31 17.20 -12.00
CA VAL A 207 -0.94 16.29 -12.97
C VAL A 207 -0.57 14.87 -12.57
N CYS A 208 -1.55 14.12 -12.09
CA CYS A 208 -1.38 12.77 -11.54
C CYS A 208 -2.11 11.75 -12.40
N ARG A 209 -1.65 10.50 -12.38
CA ARG A 209 -2.50 9.38 -12.80
C ARG A 209 -3.66 9.25 -11.80
N ASP A 210 -4.85 8.98 -12.31
CA ASP A 210 -6.06 8.83 -11.51
C ASP A 210 -5.93 7.65 -10.54
N PHE A 211 -5.75 7.96 -9.26
CA PHE A 211 -5.52 6.95 -8.23
C PHE A 211 -6.75 6.07 -8.00
N ASN A 212 -7.97 6.62 -8.17
CA ASN A 212 -9.21 5.86 -8.03
C ASN A 212 -9.30 4.80 -9.14
N TYR A 213 -8.95 5.16 -10.38
CA TYR A 213 -8.88 4.20 -11.47
C TYR A 213 -7.91 3.05 -11.18
N LEU A 214 -6.70 3.36 -10.67
CA LEU A 214 -5.71 2.34 -10.31
C LEU A 214 -6.21 1.42 -9.18
N ARG A 215 -6.93 2.00 -8.20
CA ARG A 215 -7.51 1.26 -7.08
C ARG A 215 -8.66 0.36 -7.52
N ASP A 216 -9.52 0.86 -8.39
CA ASP A 216 -10.66 0.11 -8.95
C ASP A 216 -10.14 -1.08 -9.76
N PHE A 217 -9.12 -0.87 -10.60
CA PHE A 217 -8.46 -1.96 -11.32
C PHE A 217 -7.91 -3.03 -10.37
N VAL A 218 -7.14 -2.64 -9.35
CA VAL A 218 -6.58 -3.63 -8.41
C VAL A 218 -7.69 -4.36 -7.66
N THR A 219 -8.79 -3.68 -7.37
CA THR A 219 -9.97 -4.30 -6.74
C THR A 219 -10.66 -5.30 -7.67
N SER A 220 -10.78 -5.01 -8.98
CA SER A 220 -11.40 -5.93 -9.95
C SER A 220 -10.57 -7.19 -10.23
N ARG A 221 -9.29 -7.22 -9.83
CA ARG A 221 -8.45 -8.43 -9.85
C ARG A 221 -8.73 -9.39 -8.69
N ALA A 222 -9.55 -9.01 -7.72
CA ALA A 222 -9.92 -9.88 -6.60
C ALA A 222 -10.80 -11.04 -7.07
N ARG A 223 -10.73 -12.17 -6.35
CA ARG A 223 -11.54 -13.35 -6.68
C ARG A 223 -13.03 -13.02 -6.69
N GLY A 224 -13.72 -13.41 -7.75
CA GLY A 224 -15.15 -13.14 -7.94
C GLY A 224 -15.48 -11.84 -8.67
N HIS A 225 -14.46 -11.05 -9.01
CA HIS A 225 -14.59 -9.85 -9.85
C HIS A 225 -14.20 -10.14 -11.31
N GLU A 226 -14.56 -9.22 -12.19
CA GLU A 226 -14.52 -9.32 -13.64
C GLU A 226 -13.11 -9.49 -14.25
N ALA A 227 -12.08 -8.97 -13.59
CA ALA A 227 -10.69 -9.05 -14.06
C ALA A 227 -9.87 -10.11 -13.30
N TYR A 228 -10.50 -10.96 -12.51
CA TYR A 228 -9.82 -12.03 -11.79
C TYR A 228 -9.11 -13.01 -12.74
N VAL A 229 -7.84 -13.29 -12.45
CA VAL A 229 -7.08 -14.33 -13.13
C VAL A 229 -6.89 -15.55 -12.22
N PRO A 230 -7.39 -16.74 -12.61
CA PRO A 230 -7.16 -17.97 -11.88
C PRO A 230 -5.67 -18.29 -11.71
N ARG A 231 -5.31 -18.88 -10.58
CA ARG A 231 -3.94 -19.33 -10.31
C ARG A 231 -3.61 -20.57 -11.14
N ASP A 232 -2.46 -20.57 -11.82
CA ASP A 232 -1.98 -21.72 -12.58
C ASP A 232 -0.95 -22.54 -11.78
N ARG A 233 -1.42 -23.61 -11.13
CA ARG A 233 -0.55 -24.48 -10.34
C ARG A 233 0.37 -25.36 -11.20
N SER A 234 0.13 -25.47 -12.51
CA SER A 234 0.99 -26.29 -13.39
C SER A 234 2.38 -25.68 -13.60
N LEU A 235 2.54 -24.39 -13.33
CA LEU A 235 3.82 -23.68 -13.41
C LEU A 235 4.72 -23.88 -12.18
N LEU A 236 4.23 -24.51 -11.11
CA LEU A 236 5.00 -24.70 -9.89
C LEU A 236 6.25 -25.56 -10.14
N ASP A 237 7.38 -25.14 -9.59
CA ASP A 237 8.55 -25.99 -9.46
C ASP A 237 8.39 -26.83 -8.18
N GLU A 238 8.35 -28.16 -8.31
CA GLU A 238 8.05 -29.06 -7.20
C GLU A 238 9.01 -28.89 -6.01
N ARG A 239 10.31 -28.65 -6.31
CA ARG A 239 11.34 -28.48 -5.28
C ARG A 239 11.17 -27.15 -4.55
N GLN A 240 11.01 -26.04 -5.28
CA GLN A 240 10.80 -24.72 -4.68
C GLN A 240 9.48 -24.66 -3.92
N HIS A 241 8.41 -25.24 -4.46
CA HIS A 241 7.11 -25.34 -3.80
C HIS A 241 7.22 -26.08 -2.46
N ALA A 242 7.95 -27.20 -2.40
CA ALA A 242 8.16 -27.95 -1.15
C ALA A 242 8.88 -27.11 -0.08
N ILE A 243 9.89 -26.33 -0.46
CA ILE A 243 10.60 -25.41 0.44
C ILE A 243 9.63 -24.36 1.01
N VAL A 244 8.80 -23.77 0.15
CA VAL A 244 7.80 -22.77 0.57
C VAL A 244 6.77 -23.39 1.53
N GLN A 245 6.27 -24.59 1.23
CA GLN A 245 5.31 -25.28 2.11
C GLN A 245 5.90 -25.56 3.50
N GLN A 246 7.15 -26.02 3.56
CA GLN A 246 7.84 -26.25 4.83
C GLN A 246 7.95 -24.95 5.64
N HIS A 247 8.38 -23.85 5.00
CA HIS A 247 8.52 -22.55 5.66
C HIS A 247 7.20 -22.09 6.33
N PHE A 248 6.09 -22.15 5.59
CA PHE A 248 4.80 -21.72 6.13
C PHE A 248 4.24 -22.67 7.20
N ALA A 249 4.52 -23.97 7.11
CA ALA A 249 4.18 -24.93 8.16
C ALA A 249 4.92 -24.62 9.47
N GLU A 250 6.22 -24.36 9.41
CA GLU A 250 7.03 -23.97 10.57
C GLU A 250 6.57 -22.64 11.16
N LYS A 251 6.26 -21.65 10.32
CA LYS A 251 5.73 -20.35 10.74
C LYS A 251 4.40 -20.49 11.49
N LYS A 252 3.47 -21.31 10.96
CA LYS A 252 2.18 -21.59 11.60
C LYS A 252 2.34 -22.32 12.94
N ALA A 253 3.27 -23.28 13.02
CA ALA A 253 3.58 -23.99 14.26
C ALA A 253 4.11 -23.04 15.35
N LYS A 254 5.03 -22.13 15.01
CA LYS A 254 5.55 -21.11 15.93
C LYS A 254 4.44 -20.20 16.45
N GLN A 255 3.58 -19.69 15.55
CA GLN A 255 2.47 -18.83 15.95
C GLN A 255 1.48 -19.52 16.90
N LYS A 256 1.21 -20.81 16.68
CA LYS A 256 0.35 -21.60 17.57
C LYS A 256 1.00 -21.85 18.94
N ALA A 257 2.31 -22.10 18.97
CA ALA A 257 3.06 -22.26 20.22
C ALA A 257 3.09 -20.96 21.05
N GLU A 258 3.19 -19.80 20.39
CA GLU A 258 3.16 -18.48 21.04
C GLU A 258 1.76 -18.05 21.48
N ASN A 259 0.69 -18.65 20.92
CA ASN A 259 -0.71 -18.34 21.26
C ASN A 259 -1.56 -19.62 21.35
N PRO A 260 -1.43 -20.41 22.44
CA PRO A 260 -2.09 -21.71 22.58
C PRO A 260 -3.62 -21.65 22.81
N SER A 261 -4.23 -20.46 22.82
CA SER A 261 -5.63 -20.23 23.25
C SER A 261 -6.51 -19.58 22.17
N ASN A 262 -6.46 -20.07 20.92
CA ASN A 262 -7.44 -19.77 19.88
C ASN A 262 -7.88 -21.05 19.17
#